data_AF-A0A0F6SE64-F1
#
_entry.id   AF-A0A0F6SE64-F1
#
_cell.length_a   1.000
_cell.length_b   1.000
_cell.length_c   1.000
_cell.angle_alpha   90.00
_cell.angle_beta   90.00
_cell.angle_gamma   90.00
#
_symmetry.space_group_name_H-M   'P 1'
#
loop_
_entity.id
_entity.type
_entity.pdbx_description
1 polymer ?
#
loop_
_entity_poly.entity_id
_entity_poly.type
_entity_poly.pdbx_seq_one_letter_code
_entity_poly.pdbx_strand_id
1 'polypeptide(L)'
;MERRRFLRGSIVGAATLALPSAAVAQRGRGTSACPPARAEWSAEGALTGTQVADASALTEDERTHAPVLTLPERVRAGRPFDLVVQVGVRPHEMSVEHRIEWLEVRLDDRVVWVADLSPDVAYPIVRVPLALREPSQLIARARCNQHGVWMTRRAIQVT
;
A
#
# COMPACT_ATOMS: atom_id res chain seq x y z
N MET A 1 50.92 -70.78 -28.85
CA MET A 1 51.15 -70.39 -27.45
C MET A 1 50.87 -68.90 -27.29
N GLU A 2 50.18 -68.57 -26.22
CA GLU A 2 49.54 -67.30 -25.88
C GLU A 2 50.57 -66.17 -25.60
N ARG A 3 50.27 -64.91 -25.99
CA ARG A 3 50.14 -63.73 -25.09
C ARG A 3 50.52 -62.36 -25.69
N ARG A 4 49.45 -61.57 -25.92
CA ARG A 4 49.16 -60.23 -25.35
C ARG A 4 50.29 -59.16 -25.35
N ARG A 5 50.23 -58.25 -26.36
CA ARG A 5 49.84 -56.81 -26.27
C ARG A 5 49.87 -56.18 -24.85
N PHE A 6 50.36 -54.96 -24.55
CA PHE A 6 50.35 -53.64 -25.23
C PHE A 6 51.37 -52.74 -24.45
N LEU A 7 52.46 -52.28 -25.07
CA LEU A 7 52.78 -50.89 -25.50
C LEU A 7 52.60 -49.74 -24.49
N ARG A 8 53.74 -49.05 -24.25
CA ARG A 8 54.00 -47.59 -24.26
C ARG A 8 53.22 -46.75 -23.24
N GLY A 9 53.80 -45.81 -22.51
CA GLY A 9 55.07 -45.12 -22.62
C GLY A 9 54.89 -43.81 -21.85
N SER A 10 55.86 -43.50 -21.00
CA SER A 10 55.99 -42.29 -20.17
C SER A 10 56.15 -41.02 -21.07
N ILE A 11 56.14 -39.75 -20.66
CA ILE A 11 56.66 -39.05 -19.46
C ILE A 11 56.26 -37.55 -19.60
N VAL A 12 56.04 -36.88 -18.46
CA VAL A 12 56.25 -35.45 -18.09
C VAL A 12 55.63 -34.30 -18.92
N GLY A 13 54.82 -33.47 -18.23
CA GLY A 13 54.51 -32.09 -18.58
C GLY A 13 54.39 -31.22 -17.33
N ALA A 14 55.10 -30.09 -17.31
CA ALA A 14 55.29 -29.21 -16.16
C ALA A 14 54.03 -28.44 -15.74
N ALA A 15 53.87 -28.24 -14.43
CA ALA A 15 52.76 -27.51 -13.83
C ALA A 15 53.00 -25.99 -13.87
N THR A 16 52.22 -25.26 -14.67
CA THR A 16 52.07 -23.81 -14.57
C THR A 16 50.81 -23.48 -13.78
N LEU A 17 50.98 -22.93 -12.57
CA LEU A 17 49.90 -22.37 -11.76
C LEU A 17 49.41 -21.07 -12.41
N ALA A 18 48.39 -21.17 -13.25
CA ALA A 18 47.56 -20.03 -13.63
C ALA A 18 46.53 -19.81 -12.50
N LEU A 19 46.65 -18.70 -11.77
CA LEU A 19 45.58 -18.20 -10.91
C LEU A 19 44.49 -17.63 -11.82
N PRO A 20 43.28 -18.21 -11.91
CA PRO A 20 42.17 -17.45 -12.43
C PRO A 20 41.85 -16.40 -11.36
N SER A 21 42.04 -15.12 -11.69
CA SER A 21 41.35 -14.05 -10.97
C SER A 21 39.89 -14.42 -10.93
N ALA A 22 39.40 -14.74 -9.73
CA ALA A 22 37.97 -14.81 -9.47
C ALA A 22 37.43 -13.39 -9.65
N ALA A 23 37.11 -13.03 -10.89
CA ALA A 23 36.06 -12.06 -11.13
C ALA A 23 34.81 -12.69 -10.53
N VAL A 24 34.55 -12.36 -9.27
CA VAL A 24 33.28 -12.60 -8.61
C VAL A 24 32.25 -11.87 -9.45
N ALA A 25 31.69 -12.57 -10.44
CA ALA A 25 30.45 -12.18 -11.06
C ALA A 25 29.44 -12.19 -9.91
N GLN A 26 29.15 -10.99 -9.39
CA GLN A 26 28.04 -10.75 -8.50
C GLN A 26 26.80 -11.21 -9.27
N ARG A 27 26.41 -12.47 -9.04
CA ARG A 27 25.06 -12.94 -9.32
C ARG A 27 24.17 -12.04 -8.48
N GLY A 28 23.62 -11.02 -9.13
CA GLY A 28 22.56 -10.19 -8.58
C GLY A 28 21.48 -11.13 -8.07
N ARG A 29 21.40 -11.25 -6.74
CA ARG A 29 20.35 -11.99 -6.07
C ARG A 29 19.07 -11.22 -6.32
N GLY A 30 18.17 -11.84 -7.08
CA GLY A 30 16.74 -11.53 -7.10
C GLY A 30 16.40 -10.07 -7.43
N THR A 31 16.20 -9.78 -8.71
CA THR A 31 15.00 -9.01 -9.03
C THR A 31 13.83 -9.92 -8.65
N SER A 32 13.38 -9.82 -7.39
CA SER A 32 11.97 -10.00 -7.11
C SER A 32 11.31 -8.91 -7.94
N ALA A 33 11.04 -9.24 -9.21
CA ALA A 33 10.22 -8.41 -10.05
C ALA A 33 8.89 -8.40 -9.33
N CYS A 34 8.68 -7.35 -8.53
CA CYS A 34 7.36 -6.97 -8.07
C CYS A 34 6.51 -7.08 -9.34
N PRO A 35 5.49 -7.96 -9.38
CA PRO A 35 4.66 -8.08 -10.56
C PRO A 35 4.23 -6.67 -10.93
N PRO A 36 4.38 -6.25 -12.21
CA PRO A 36 4.10 -4.87 -12.59
C PRO A 36 2.74 -4.54 -12.00
N ALA A 37 2.70 -3.48 -11.17
CA ALA A 37 1.47 -3.01 -10.55
C ALA A 37 0.40 -3.06 -11.63
N ARG A 38 -0.66 -3.86 -11.41
CA ARG A 38 -1.65 -4.19 -12.45
C ARG A 38 -1.98 -2.90 -13.20
N ALA A 39 -1.52 -2.81 -14.44
CA ALA A 39 -1.62 -1.60 -15.27
C ALA A 39 -3.07 -1.31 -15.71
N GLU A 40 -4.03 -2.11 -15.25
CA GLU A 40 -5.46 -1.99 -15.54
C GLU A 40 -6.27 -1.56 -14.33
N TRP A 41 -5.64 -0.95 -13.33
CA TRP A 41 -6.43 -0.24 -12.34
C TRP A 41 -6.73 1.18 -12.82
N SER A 42 -7.87 1.31 -13.49
CA SER A 42 -8.52 2.59 -13.72
C SER A 42 -9.47 2.86 -12.56
N ALA A 43 -9.49 4.10 -12.06
CA ALA A 43 -10.53 4.56 -11.15
C ALA A 43 -11.86 4.62 -11.93
N GLU A 44 -12.48 3.47 -12.16
CA GLU A 44 -13.81 3.41 -12.75
C GLU A 44 -14.81 4.01 -11.75
N GLY A 45 -15.21 5.26 -12.03
CA GLY A 45 -16.20 6.00 -11.27
C GLY A 45 -15.65 7.35 -10.83
N ALA A 46 -16.36 8.42 -11.16
CA ALA A 46 -16.10 9.71 -10.55
C ALA A 46 -16.24 9.55 -9.03
N LEU A 47 -15.20 9.92 -8.29
CA LEU A 47 -15.19 10.00 -6.83
C LEU A 47 -16.14 11.13 -6.42
N THR A 48 -17.46 10.87 -6.41
CA THR A 48 -18.50 11.89 -6.20
C THR A 48 -19.17 11.79 -4.85
N GLY A 49 -19.03 10.66 -4.15
CA GLY A 49 -19.68 10.45 -2.87
C GLY A 49 -18.90 11.12 -1.74
N THR A 50 -18.85 12.44 -1.66
CA THR A 50 -18.36 13.15 -0.46
C THR A 50 -19.44 13.14 0.60
N GLN A 51 -19.20 12.50 1.75
CA GLN A 51 -20.08 12.66 2.92
C GLN A 51 -19.37 13.48 3.99
N VAL A 52 -19.89 14.68 4.16
CA VAL A 52 -19.75 15.46 5.38
C VAL A 52 -21.19 15.66 5.84
N ALA A 53 -21.53 15.31 7.08
CA ALA A 53 -22.80 15.75 7.66
C ALA A 53 -22.86 17.26 7.47
N ASP A 54 -23.89 17.77 6.78
CA ASP A 54 -24.09 19.16 6.35
C ASP A 54 -22.90 20.08 6.67
N ALA A 55 -22.02 20.29 5.68
CA ALA A 55 -20.78 21.01 5.90
C ALA A 55 -20.98 22.43 6.47
N SER A 56 -22.19 23.01 6.44
CA SER A 56 -22.50 24.29 7.08
C SER A 56 -22.76 24.18 8.60
N ALA A 57 -23.16 23.00 9.09
CA ALA A 57 -23.49 22.73 10.49
C ALA A 57 -22.31 22.26 11.36
N LEU A 58 -21.15 21.97 10.74
CA LEU A 58 -19.97 21.50 11.48
C LEU A 58 -19.30 22.60 12.33
N THR A 59 -18.85 22.21 13.52
CA THR A 59 -17.91 22.98 14.34
C THR A 59 -16.54 23.11 13.64
N GLU A 60 -15.70 24.05 14.09
CA GLU A 60 -14.37 24.22 13.47
C GLU A 60 -13.47 22.99 13.63
N ASP A 61 -13.55 22.32 14.78
CA ASP A 61 -12.81 21.08 15.02
C ASP A 61 -13.31 19.95 14.09
N GLU A 62 -14.61 19.81 13.90
CA GLU A 62 -15.16 18.81 12.97
C GLU A 62 -14.77 19.11 11.52
N ARG A 63 -14.74 20.39 11.12
CA ARG A 63 -14.34 20.81 9.76
C ARG A 63 -12.92 20.41 9.41
N THR A 64 -12.05 20.29 10.41
CA THR A 64 -10.61 20.04 10.22
C THR A 64 -10.20 18.62 10.61
N HIS A 65 -10.97 17.92 11.44
CA HIS A 65 -10.56 16.60 11.95
C HIS A 65 -11.47 15.43 11.54
N ALA A 66 -12.71 15.68 11.15
CA ALA A 66 -13.60 14.59 10.73
C ALA A 66 -13.13 13.99 9.40
N PRO A 67 -12.94 12.66 9.30
CA PRO A 67 -12.59 12.03 8.03
C PRO A 67 -13.68 12.25 6.97
N VAL A 68 -13.31 12.81 5.83
CA VAL A 68 -14.15 12.97 4.65
C VAL A 68 -13.88 11.83 3.71
N LEU A 69 -14.94 11.10 3.36
CA LEU A 69 -14.87 9.90 2.55
C LEU A 69 -15.33 10.22 1.15
N THR A 70 -14.52 9.84 0.16
CA THR A 70 -14.90 9.89 -1.26
C THR A 70 -14.69 8.53 -1.89
N LEU A 71 -15.74 7.99 -2.52
CA LEU A 71 -15.74 6.68 -3.17
C LEU A 71 -16.59 6.73 -4.45
N PRO A 72 -16.48 5.73 -5.34
CA PRO A 72 -17.33 5.63 -6.52
C PRO A 72 -18.81 5.60 -6.15
N GLU A 73 -19.65 6.10 -7.07
CA GLU A 73 -21.11 6.07 -6.94
C GLU A 73 -21.65 4.64 -6.82
N ARG A 74 -21.01 3.68 -7.51
CA ARG A 74 -21.38 2.26 -7.49
C ARG A 74 -20.17 1.41 -7.13
N VAL A 75 -20.32 0.61 -6.08
CA VAL A 75 -19.33 -0.39 -5.67
C VAL A 75 -19.85 -1.76 -6.11
N ARG A 76 -19.10 -2.47 -6.97
CA ARG A 76 -19.49 -3.81 -7.45
C ARG A 76 -18.99 -4.89 -6.51
N ALA A 77 -19.83 -5.89 -6.22
CA ALA A 77 -19.45 -6.98 -5.34
C ALA A 77 -18.18 -7.72 -5.83
N GLY A 78 -17.20 -7.87 -4.94
CA GLY A 78 -15.93 -8.55 -5.18
C GLY A 78 -14.94 -7.81 -6.09
N ARG A 79 -15.28 -6.62 -6.61
CA ARG A 79 -14.37 -5.81 -7.45
C ARG A 79 -13.63 -4.78 -6.59
N PRO A 80 -12.29 -4.66 -6.75
CA PRO A 80 -11.53 -3.60 -6.09
C PRO A 80 -11.98 -2.21 -6.53
N PHE A 81 -12.00 -1.27 -5.59
CA PHE A 81 -12.23 0.15 -5.83
C PHE A 81 -11.40 0.99 -4.86
N ASP A 82 -11.36 2.30 -5.12
CA ASP A 82 -10.65 3.26 -4.28
C ASP A 82 -11.58 3.97 -3.31
N LEU A 83 -11.18 4.00 -2.05
CA LEU A 83 -11.67 4.95 -1.06
C LEU A 83 -10.62 6.05 -0.87
N VAL A 84 -10.99 7.29 -1.09
CA VAL A 84 -10.18 8.44 -0.65
C VAL A 84 -10.65 8.86 0.73
N VAL A 85 -9.71 8.94 1.67
CA VAL A 85 -9.94 9.46 3.01
C VAL A 85 -9.10 10.73 3.18
N GLN A 86 -9.77 11.85 3.37
CA GLN A 86 -9.16 13.14 3.69
C GLN A 86 -9.53 13.50 5.13
N VAL A 87 -8.58 13.91 5.96
CA VAL A 87 -8.92 14.40 7.32
C VAL A 87 -9.31 15.87 7.25
N GLY A 88 -10.58 16.17 7.57
CA GLY A 88 -11.16 17.50 7.51
C GLY A 88 -11.70 17.87 6.12
N VAL A 89 -12.81 18.60 6.06
CA VAL A 89 -13.31 19.24 4.82
C VAL A 89 -12.31 20.26 4.31
N ARG A 90 -11.76 21.03 5.25
CA ARG A 90 -10.49 21.73 5.07
C ARG A 90 -9.42 20.77 5.58
N PRO A 91 -8.46 20.32 4.73
CA PRO A 91 -7.44 19.38 5.16
C PRO A 91 -6.75 19.84 6.44
N HIS A 92 -6.63 18.93 7.41
CA HIS A 92 -5.86 19.17 8.63
C HIS A 92 -4.40 19.52 8.32
N GLU A 93 -3.85 20.47 9.06
CA GLU A 93 -2.46 20.90 8.89
C GLU A 93 -1.48 19.86 9.46
N MET A 94 -0.38 19.62 8.76
CA MET A 94 0.65 18.67 9.19
C MET A 94 1.91 19.42 9.61
N SER A 95 2.33 19.21 10.86
CA SER A 95 3.56 19.74 11.44
C SER A 95 4.11 18.78 12.50
N VAL A 96 5.30 19.05 13.03
CA VAL A 96 5.83 18.23 14.14
C VAL A 96 4.98 18.42 15.40
N GLU A 97 4.45 19.61 15.65
CA GLU A 97 3.72 19.98 16.86
C GLU A 97 2.24 19.56 16.82
N HIS A 98 1.60 19.66 15.66
CA HIS A 98 0.18 19.37 15.44
C HIS A 98 0.02 18.59 14.13
N ARG A 99 -0.45 17.33 14.23
CA ARG A 99 -0.54 16.40 13.11
C ARG A 99 -1.56 15.31 13.33
N ILE A 100 -1.97 14.72 12.22
CA ILE A 100 -2.60 13.39 12.22
C ILE A 100 -1.51 12.34 12.37
N GLU A 101 -1.58 11.54 13.43
CA GLU A 101 -0.62 10.47 13.70
C GLU A 101 -0.91 9.23 12.85
N TRP A 102 -2.19 8.87 12.71
CA TRP A 102 -2.60 7.70 11.97
C TRP A 102 -4.01 7.82 11.40
N LEU A 103 -4.25 6.99 10.38
CA LEU A 103 -5.54 6.73 9.76
C LEU A 103 -5.85 5.23 9.79
N GLU A 104 -7.09 4.91 10.10
CA GLU A 104 -7.60 3.54 10.09
C GLU A 104 -8.91 3.49 9.29
N VAL A 105 -9.06 2.47 8.45
CA VAL A 105 -10.30 2.15 7.77
C VAL A 105 -10.79 0.78 8.24
N ARG A 106 -12.08 0.72 8.57
CA ARG A 106 -12.77 -0.49 9.01
C ARG A 106 -13.97 -0.78 8.11
N LEU A 107 -14.26 -2.06 7.97
CA LEU A 107 -15.55 -2.55 7.48
C LEU A 107 -16.21 -3.29 8.64
N ASP A 108 -17.34 -2.74 9.09
CA ASP A 108 -18.05 -3.17 10.28
C ASP A 108 -17.12 -3.10 11.51
N ASP A 109 -16.87 -4.23 12.18
CA ASP A 109 -15.99 -4.35 13.33
C ASP A 109 -14.54 -4.68 12.96
N ARG A 110 -14.21 -4.90 11.68
CA ARG A 110 -12.87 -5.32 11.24
C ARG A 110 -12.03 -4.17 10.71
N VAL A 111 -10.79 -4.06 11.19
CA VAL A 111 -9.77 -3.19 10.59
C VAL A 111 -9.31 -3.79 9.28
N VAL A 112 -9.44 -3.05 8.19
CA VAL A 112 -9.04 -3.51 6.84
C VAL A 112 -7.83 -2.76 6.29
N TRP A 113 -7.53 -1.59 6.85
CA TRP A 113 -6.37 -0.79 6.46
C TRP A 113 -5.96 0.16 7.58
N VAL A 114 -4.65 0.36 7.75
CA VAL A 114 -4.05 1.31 8.68
C VAL A 114 -2.83 1.95 8.02
N ALA A 115 -2.62 3.24 8.26
CA ALA A 115 -1.35 3.89 8.01
C ALA A 115 -1.00 4.88 9.11
N ASP A 116 0.26 4.86 9.52
CA ASP A 116 0.87 5.94 10.28
C ASP A 116 1.33 7.04 9.31
N LEU A 117 1.12 8.29 9.69
CA LEU A 117 1.52 9.46 8.89
C LEU A 117 2.71 10.15 9.54
N SER A 118 3.76 10.40 8.74
CA SER A 118 4.84 11.29 9.16
C SER A 118 4.30 12.73 9.32
N PRO A 119 4.78 13.53 10.27
CA PRO A 119 4.51 14.98 10.29
C PRO A 119 4.89 15.68 8.99
N ASP A 120 5.81 15.12 8.21
CA ASP A 120 6.33 15.73 6.97
C ASP A 120 5.44 15.48 5.74
N VAL A 121 4.37 14.69 5.86
CA VAL A 121 3.42 14.55 4.75
C VAL A 121 2.69 15.88 4.54
N ALA A 122 2.59 16.31 3.29
CA ALA A 122 2.01 17.63 2.99
C ALA A 122 0.55 17.75 3.44
N TYR A 123 -0.21 16.65 3.33
CA TYR A 123 -1.63 16.61 3.70
C TYR A 123 -2.02 15.19 4.16
N PRO A 124 -2.95 15.05 5.11
CA PRO A 124 -3.47 13.75 5.56
C PRO A 124 -4.59 13.26 4.65
N ILE A 125 -4.23 12.99 3.39
CA ILE A 125 -5.13 12.47 2.34
C ILE A 125 -4.54 11.17 1.81
N VAL A 126 -5.31 10.08 1.89
CA VAL A 126 -4.86 8.74 1.50
C VAL A 126 -5.86 8.07 0.56
N ARG A 127 -5.33 7.26 -0.36
CA ARG A 127 -6.11 6.36 -1.22
C ARG A 127 -5.99 4.94 -0.68
N VAL A 128 -7.13 4.34 -0.36
CA VAL A 128 -7.24 3.02 0.27
C VAL A 128 -7.92 2.08 -0.70
N PRO A 129 -7.21 1.05 -1.22
CA PRO A 129 -7.81 0.04 -2.06
C PRO A 129 -8.68 -0.90 -1.22
N LEU A 130 -9.96 -1.02 -1.58
CA LEU A 130 -10.92 -1.88 -0.88
C LEU A 130 -11.64 -2.80 -1.86
N ALA A 131 -12.18 -3.91 -1.36
CA ALA A 131 -13.13 -4.75 -2.09
C ALA A 131 -14.19 -5.26 -1.10
N LEU A 132 -15.47 -5.04 -1.43
CA LEU A 132 -16.60 -5.50 -0.62
C LEU A 132 -17.36 -6.60 -1.36
N ARG A 133 -17.75 -7.66 -0.67
CA ARG A 133 -18.58 -8.75 -1.23
C ARG A 133 -20.06 -8.61 -0.85
N GLU A 134 -20.31 -7.91 0.24
CA GLU A 134 -21.62 -7.70 0.85
C GLU A 134 -21.72 -6.24 1.32
N PRO A 135 -22.94 -5.71 1.54
CA PRO A 135 -23.10 -4.40 2.16
C PRO A 135 -22.47 -4.38 3.56
N SER A 136 -21.75 -3.30 3.86
CA SER A 136 -21.04 -3.13 5.14
C SER A 136 -21.11 -1.68 5.61
N GLN A 137 -20.84 -1.47 6.89
CA GLN A 137 -20.58 -0.15 7.44
C GLN A 137 -19.11 0.21 7.26
N LEU A 138 -18.81 1.18 6.41
CA LEU A 138 -17.49 1.79 6.32
C LEU A 138 -17.28 2.74 7.50
N ILE A 139 -16.15 2.59 8.18
CA ILE A 139 -15.76 3.46 9.29
C ILE A 139 -14.33 3.94 9.01
N ALA A 140 -14.12 5.24 8.93
CA ALA A 140 -12.77 5.82 8.91
C ALA A 140 -12.51 6.52 10.22
N ARG A 141 -11.31 6.33 10.77
CA ARG A 141 -10.85 6.95 12.01
C ARG A 141 -9.52 7.64 11.75
N ALA A 142 -9.36 8.84 12.29
CA ALA A 142 -8.11 9.59 12.28
C ALA A 142 -7.76 9.99 13.71
N ARG A 143 -6.49 9.93 14.08
CA ARG A 143 -6.01 10.48 15.35
C ARG A 143 -5.17 11.71 15.12
N CYS A 144 -5.61 12.83 15.69
CA CYS A 144 -4.78 14.00 15.91
C CYS A 144 -4.04 13.85 17.25
N ASN A 145 -2.76 14.22 17.28
CA ASN A 145 -1.95 14.16 18.49
C ASN A 145 -2.48 15.10 19.60
N GLN A 146 -3.14 16.21 19.24
CA GLN A 146 -3.69 17.19 20.19
C GLN A 146 -5.20 17.04 20.42
N HIS A 147 -5.97 16.74 19.37
CA HIS A 147 -7.44 16.76 19.42
C HIS A 147 -8.08 15.36 19.46
N GLY A 148 -7.30 14.31 19.72
CA GLY A 148 -7.84 12.97 19.93
C GLY A 148 -8.27 12.25 18.65
N VAL A 149 -9.25 11.35 18.77
CA VAL A 149 -9.68 10.47 17.68
C VAL A 149 -11.01 10.95 17.11
N TRP A 150 -11.05 11.10 15.79
CA TRP A 150 -12.19 11.53 15.00
C TRP A 150 -12.63 10.43 14.06
N MET A 151 -13.92 10.41 13.70
CA MET A 151 -14.50 9.28 12.98
C MET A 151 -15.68 9.66 12.12
N THR A 152 -15.76 9.04 10.96
CA THR A 152 -16.92 9.09 10.06
C THR A 152 -17.39 7.68 9.75
N ARG A 153 -18.72 7.49 9.73
CA ARG A 153 -19.37 6.23 9.38
C ARG A 153 -20.26 6.41 8.16
N ARG A 154 -20.24 5.44 7.26
CA ARG A 154 -21.09 5.42 6.06
C ARG A 154 -21.50 3.99 5.72
N ALA A 155 -22.79 3.75 5.53
CA ALA A 155 -23.24 2.49 4.94
C ALA A 155 -22.85 2.43 3.46
N ILE A 156 -22.24 1.34 3.02
CA ILE A 156 -21.92 1.08 1.62
C ILE A 156 -22.78 -0.08 1.12
N GLN A 157 -23.45 0.15 0.00
CA GLN A 157 -24.16 -0.89 -0.74
C GLN A 157 -23.26 -1.44 -1.84
N VAL A 158 -23.44 -2.72 -2.15
CA VAL A 158 -22.80 -3.35 -3.31
C VAL A 158 -23.86 -3.68 -4.36
N THR A 159 -23.51 -3.47 -5.62
CA THR A 159 -24.33 -3.85 -6.79
C THR A 159 -23.81 -5.11 -7.44
#